data_AF-A0A8T4LS81-F1
#
_entry.id   AF-A0A8T4LS81-F1
#
_cell.length_a   1.000
_cell.length_b   1.000
_cell.length_c   1.000
_cell.angle_alpha   90.00
_cell.angle_beta   90.00
_cell.angle_gamma   90.00
#
_symmetry.space_group_name_H-M   'P 1'
#
loop_
_entity.id
_entity.type
_entity.pdbx_description
1 polymer ?
#
loop_
_entity_poly.entity_id
_entity_poly.type
_entity_poly.pdbx_seq_one_letter_code
_entity_poly.pdbx_strand_id
1 'polypeptide(L)'
;EMSEAKKRAESLHAKNRRQIISGLEFVSNSENSDKVEGKGFVIINAKDNIKETIIGTIASILSYSSLYEEGTIIITMAHYNDNTEKIKISARTVGKNGRNIREILNTIIIQIGGEVGGHEFAAGAVINKEKEQDFINLLKKNLEIEVVKV
;
A
#
# COMPACT_ATOMS: atom_id res chain seq x y z
N GLU A 1 -9.99 3.11 40.26
CA GLU A 1 -10.12 4.04 39.11
C GLU A 1 -9.16 3.64 38.00
N MET A 2 -9.51 3.94 36.75
CA MET A 2 -8.64 3.64 35.60
C MET A 2 -7.56 4.72 35.47
N SER A 3 -6.28 4.32 35.41
CA SER A 3 -5.16 5.27 35.34
C SER A 3 -5.25 6.18 34.10
N GLU A 4 -4.74 7.40 34.19
CA GLU A 4 -4.71 8.34 33.06
C GLU A 4 -3.99 7.76 31.84
N ALA A 5 -2.92 7.00 32.06
CA ALA A 5 -2.20 6.28 31.02
C ALA A 5 -3.12 5.29 30.28
N LYS A 6 -3.94 4.52 31.01
CA LYS A 6 -4.88 3.57 30.41
C LYS A 6 -5.98 4.28 29.61
N LYS A 7 -6.56 5.37 30.14
CA LYS A 7 -7.54 6.19 29.41
C LYS A 7 -6.97 6.75 28.10
N ARG A 8 -5.71 7.21 28.13
CA ARG A 8 -5.02 7.72 26.94
C ARG A 8 -4.78 6.63 25.90
N ALA A 9 -4.34 5.45 26.33
CA ALA A 9 -4.14 4.30 25.45
C ALA A 9 -5.45 3.88 24.76
N GLU A 10 -6.55 3.76 25.50
CA GLU A 10 -7.86 3.40 24.94
C GLU A 10 -8.36 4.42 23.91
N SER A 11 -8.19 5.72 24.19
CA SER A 11 -8.55 6.79 23.25
C SER A 11 -7.74 6.72 21.95
N LEU A 12 -6.42 6.49 22.04
CA LEU A 12 -5.55 6.31 20.87
C LEU A 12 -5.94 5.07 20.06
N HIS A 13 -6.21 3.94 20.72
CA HIS A 13 -6.67 2.72 20.06
C HIS A 13 -8.01 2.91 19.35
N ALA A 14 -8.99 3.56 20.01
CA ALA A 14 -10.28 3.85 19.41
C ALA A 14 -10.17 4.79 18.20
N LYS A 15 -9.26 5.76 18.24
CA LYS A 15 -8.96 6.63 17.09
C LYS A 15 -8.35 5.85 15.94
N ASN A 16 -7.31 5.03 16.21
CA ASN A 16 -6.67 4.21 15.19
C ASN A 16 -7.67 3.23 14.52
N ARG A 17 -8.51 2.56 15.31
CA ARG A 17 -9.55 1.66 14.79
C ARG A 17 -10.52 2.38 13.83
N ARG A 18 -10.97 3.58 14.20
CA ARG A 18 -11.83 4.40 13.32
C ARG A 18 -11.13 4.74 12.00
N GLN A 19 -9.85 5.12 12.06
CA GLN A 19 -9.10 5.44 10.84
C GLN A 19 -8.92 4.23 9.92
N ILE A 20 -8.68 3.03 10.48
CA ILE A 20 -8.61 1.79 9.69
C ILE A 20 -9.95 1.48 9.03
N ILE A 21 -11.07 1.58 9.76
CA ILE A 21 -12.41 1.34 9.21
C ILE A 21 -12.70 2.29 8.06
N SER A 22 -12.51 3.60 8.25
CA SER A 22 -12.72 4.60 7.19
C SER A 22 -11.80 4.36 5.98
N GLY A 23 -10.56 3.91 6.21
CA GLY A 23 -9.65 3.53 5.13
C GLY A 23 -10.14 2.32 4.33
N LEU A 24 -10.67 1.29 5.00
CA LEU A 24 -11.26 0.12 4.32
C LEU A 24 -12.52 0.49 3.54
N GLU A 25 -13.39 1.34 4.10
CA GLU A 25 -14.57 1.88 3.42
C GLU A 25 -14.17 2.66 2.16
N PHE A 26 -13.13 3.50 2.26
CA PHE A 26 -12.59 4.25 1.12
C PHE A 26 -12.10 3.32 0.00
N VAL A 27 -11.31 2.29 0.33
CA VAL A 27 -10.78 1.34 -0.67
C VAL A 27 -11.88 0.47 -1.27
N SER A 28 -12.94 0.17 -0.51
CA SER A 28 -14.06 -0.65 -0.99
C SER A 28 -14.99 0.13 -1.93
N ASN A 29 -14.96 1.46 -1.88
CA ASN A 29 -15.77 2.29 -2.76
C ASN A 29 -15.05 2.56 -4.09
N SER A 30 -15.60 1.98 -5.16
CA SER A 30 -15.05 2.04 -6.52
C SER A 30 -15.05 3.45 -7.13
N GLU A 31 -15.84 4.39 -6.60
CA GLU A 31 -15.90 5.77 -7.11
C GLU A 31 -14.86 6.69 -6.46
N ASN A 32 -14.38 6.33 -5.26
CA ASN A 32 -13.53 7.21 -4.44
C ASN A 32 -12.04 6.90 -4.57
N SER A 33 -11.67 5.71 -5.03
CA SER A 33 -10.28 5.27 -5.08
C SER A 33 -9.75 5.32 -6.51
N ASP A 34 -8.55 5.90 -6.69
CA ASP A 34 -7.75 5.74 -7.91
C ASP A 34 -7.19 4.31 -7.92
N LYS A 35 -8.10 3.35 -8.13
CA LYS A 35 -7.85 1.92 -8.12
C LYS A 35 -7.59 1.45 -9.54
N VAL A 36 -6.46 0.78 -9.74
CA VAL A 36 -6.07 0.15 -10.99
C VAL A 36 -5.94 -1.34 -10.75
N GLU A 37 -6.73 -2.13 -11.47
CA GLU A 37 -6.68 -3.59 -11.41
C GLU A 37 -6.13 -4.15 -12.73
N GLY A 38 -5.27 -5.15 -12.60
CA GLY A 38 -4.78 -5.94 -13.73
C GLY A 38 -4.70 -7.41 -13.33
N LYS A 39 -4.25 -8.26 -14.26
CA LYS A 39 -4.15 -9.69 -13.99
C LYS A 39 -3.09 -9.95 -12.90
N GLY A 40 -3.54 -10.39 -11.72
CA GLY A 40 -2.68 -10.72 -10.58
C GLY A 40 -2.10 -9.51 -9.84
N PHE A 41 -2.67 -8.31 -10.00
CA PHE A 41 -2.29 -7.17 -9.17
C PHE A 41 -3.40 -6.13 -9.02
N VAL A 42 -3.32 -5.37 -7.93
CA VAL A 42 -4.17 -4.22 -7.62
C VAL A 42 -3.31 -3.09 -7.09
N ILE A 43 -3.46 -1.90 -7.66
CA ILE A 43 -2.83 -0.67 -7.19
C ILE A 43 -3.94 0.25 -6.66
N ILE A 44 -3.82 0.69 -5.42
CA ILE A 44 -4.76 1.61 -4.77
C ILE A 44 -3.99 2.85 -4.38
N ASN A 45 -4.28 3.96 -5.06
CA ASN A 45 -3.73 5.24 -4.67
C ASN A 45 -4.73 6.02 -3.81
N ALA A 46 -4.46 6.10 -2.51
CA ALA A 46 -5.33 6.77 -1.56
C ALA A 46 -5.05 8.28 -1.44
N LYS A 47 -3.94 8.77 -2.02
CA LYS A 47 -3.51 10.17 -1.91
C LYS A 47 -3.57 10.64 -0.45
N ASP A 48 -4.37 11.67 -0.16
CA ASP A 48 -4.54 12.25 1.17
C ASP A 48 -5.73 11.65 1.97
N ASN A 49 -6.49 10.71 1.39
CA ASN A 49 -7.69 10.13 2.02
C ASN A 49 -7.37 9.10 3.12
N ILE A 50 -6.22 8.46 3.03
CA ILE A 50 -5.74 7.49 4.02
C ILE A 50 -4.35 7.92 4.48
N LYS A 51 -4.11 7.94 5.79
CA LYS A 51 -2.79 8.32 6.31
C LYS A 51 -1.71 7.31 5.95
N GLU A 52 -0.52 7.81 5.68
CA GLU A 52 0.71 7.04 5.42
C GLU A 52 1.04 6.03 6.54
N THR A 53 0.68 6.35 7.78
CA THR A 53 0.87 5.52 8.96
C THR A 53 -0.04 4.30 9.01
N ILE A 54 -1.18 4.33 8.31
CA ILE A 54 -2.15 3.20 8.30
C ILE A 54 -2.26 2.52 6.93
N ILE A 55 -1.75 3.12 5.85
CA ILE A 55 -1.89 2.57 4.49
C ILE A 55 -1.33 1.14 4.37
N GLY A 56 -0.21 0.86 5.06
CA GLY A 56 0.36 -0.49 5.09
C GLY A 56 -0.48 -1.49 5.89
N THR A 57 -1.22 -1.04 6.90
CA THR A 57 -2.20 -1.86 7.62
C THR A 57 -3.36 -2.21 6.71
N ILE A 58 -3.84 -1.26 5.90
CA ILE A 58 -4.87 -1.50 4.88
C ILE A 58 -4.40 -2.54 3.86
N ALA A 59 -3.20 -2.38 3.29
CA ALA A 59 -2.62 -3.38 2.38
C ALA A 59 -2.56 -4.78 3.01
N SER A 60 -2.15 -4.85 4.28
CA SER A 60 -2.08 -6.11 5.01
C SER A 60 -3.44 -6.74 5.24
N ILE A 61 -4.47 -5.96 5.57
CA ILE A 61 -5.84 -6.49 5.75
C ILE A 61 -6.35 -7.05 4.42
N LEU A 62 -6.16 -6.31 3.33
CA LEU A 62 -6.59 -6.74 2.00
C LEU A 62 -5.87 -8.03 1.57
N SER A 63 -4.58 -8.20 1.89
CA SER A 63 -3.82 -9.41 1.51
C SER A 63 -4.23 -10.67 2.26
N TYR A 64 -4.95 -10.54 3.38
CA TYR A 64 -5.53 -11.67 4.12
C TYR A 64 -7.04 -11.81 3.90
N SER A 65 -7.65 -10.91 3.13
CA SER A 65 -9.07 -10.98 2.81
C SER A 65 -9.34 -12.00 1.71
N SER A 66 -10.56 -12.53 1.65
CA SER A 66 -11.02 -13.41 0.56
C SER A 66 -11.38 -12.64 -0.73
N LEU A 67 -11.04 -11.35 -0.83
CA LEU A 67 -11.37 -10.50 -1.97
C LEU A 67 -10.48 -10.77 -3.18
N TYR A 68 -9.26 -11.28 -2.96
CA TYR A 68 -8.25 -11.44 -3.99
C TYR A 68 -7.68 -12.85 -3.95
N GLU A 69 -7.36 -13.39 -5.13
CA GLU A 69 -6.78 -14.72 -5.29
C GLU A 69 -5.33 -14.76 -4.77
N GLU A 70 -4.88 -15.95 -4.35
CA GLU A 70 -3.50 -16.18 -3.93
C GLU A 70 -2.50 -15.79 -5.03
N GLY A 71 -1.39 -15.15 -4.64
CA GLY A 71 -0.40 -14.60 -5.57
C GLY A 71 -0.74 -13.21 -6.11
N THR A 72 -1.95 -12.68 -5.86
CA THR A 72 -2.28 -11.29 -6.22
C THR A 72 -1.41 -10.31 -5.43
N ILE A 73 -0.81 -9.35 -6.12
CA ILE A 73 -0.01 -8.30 -5.48
C ILE A 73 -0.89 -7.08 -5.24
N ILE A 74 -0.98 -6.68 -3.98
CA ILE A 74 -1.73 -5.51 -3.54
C ILE A 74 -0.73 -4.41 -3.21
N ILE A 75 -0.79 -3.31 -3.96
CA ILE A 75 0.02 -2.12 -3.77
C ILE A 75 -0.90 -0.99 -3.33
N THR A 76 -0.55 -0.33 -2.24
CA THR A 76 -1.28 0.82 -1.71
C THR A 76 -0.35 2.02 -1.56
N MET A 77 -0.84 3.21 -1.89
CA MET A 77 -0.08 4.46 -1.83
C MET A 77 -0.83 5.49 -1.00
N ALA A 78 -0.09 6.27 -0.20
CA ALA A 78 -0.63 7.39 0.55
C ALA A 78 0.40 8.51 0.66
N HIS A 79 -0.07 9.75 0.62
CA HIS A 79 0.77 10.93 0.79
C HIS A 79 1.17 11.09 2.26
N TYR A 80 2.38 11.59 2.47
CA TYR A 80 2.79 12.09 3.77
C TYR A 80 2.11 13.43 4.07
N ASN A 81 1.53 13.55 5.27
CA ASN A 81 0.79 14.74 5.70
C ASN A 81 1.66 15.78 6.46
N ASP A 82 2.98 15.68 6.39
CA ASP A 82 3.97 16.48 7.15
C ASP A 82 4.80 17.44 6.28
N ASN A 83 4.25 17.86 5.12
CA ASN A 83 4.88 18.75 4.14
C ASN A 83 6.17 18.21 3.50
N THR A 84 6.49 16.92 3.63
CA THR A 84 7.72 16.38 3.03
C THR A 84 7.64 16.13 1.52
N GLU A 85 6.49 16.37 0.87
CA GLU A 85 6.24 16.04 -0.55
C GLU A 85 6.62 14.60 -0.92
N LYS A 86 6.35 13.67 0.00
CA LYS A 86 6.64 12.24 -0.16
C LYS A 86 5.37 11.41 -0.23
N ILE A 87 5.50 10.21 -0.81
CA ILE A 87 4.47 9.18 -0.86
C ILE A 87 5.02 7.91 -0.22
N LYS A 88 4.24 7.33 0.70
CA LYS A 88 4.45 6.00 1.25
C LYS A 88 3.79 4.98 0.33
N ILE A 89 4.56 3.98 -0.08
CA ILE A 89 4.09 2.81 -0.80
C ILE A 89 4.19 1.60 0.12
N SER A 90 3.14 0.80 0.18
CA SER A 90 3.16 -0.52 0.82
C SER A 90 2.67 -1.57 -0.16
N ALA A 91 3.39 -2.68 -0.24
CA ALA A 91 3.04 -3.79 -1.10
C ALA A 91 2.98 -5.10 -0.32
N ARG A 92 1.98 -5.92 -0.65
CA ARG A 92 1.71 -7.22 -0.03
C ARG A 92 1.31 -8.21 -1.11
N THR A 93 1.77 -9.44 -1.01
CA THR A 93 1.27 -10.56 -1.83
C THR A 93 0.19 -11.29 -1.03
N VAL A 94 -0.92 -11.67 -1.66
CA VAL A 94 -1.92 -12.54 -1.06
C VAL A 94 -1.32 -13.93 -0.91
N GLY A 95 -1.30 -14.46 0.32
CA GLY A 95 -0.62 -15.72 0.63
C GLY A 95 0.91 -15.58 0.70
N LYS A 96 1.61 -16.70 0.56
CA LYS A 96 3.10 -16.77 0.60
C LYS A 96 3.69 -17.38 -0.67
N ASN A 97 2.94 -17.29 -1.76
CA ASN A 97 3.32 -17.76 -3.07
C ASN A 97 3.22 -16.58 -4.03
N GLY A 98 4.11 -16.51 -5.01
CA GLY A 98 4.09 -15.45 -6.02
C GLY A 98 5.45 -14.80 -6.19
N ARG A 99 5.42 -13.57 -6.69
CA ARG A 99 6.61 -12.83 -7.12
C ARG A 99 7.27 -12.11 -5.95
N ASN A 100 8.58 -11.91 -6.04
CA ASN A 100 9.33 -11.10 -5.10
C ASN A 100 9.00 -9.61 -5.28
N ILE A 101 8.01 -9.11 -4.54
CA ILE A 101 7.54 -7.73 -4.66
C ILE A 101 8.59 -6.71 -4.23
N ARG A 102 9.52 -7.09 -3.34
CA ARG A 102 10.65 -6.24 -2.98
C ARG A 102 11.56 -5.98 -4.19
N GLU A 103 11.87 -7.01 -4.97
CA GLU A 103 12.71 -6.87 -6.18
C GLU A 103 12.03 -6.05 -7.28
N ILE A 104 10.72 -6.24 -7.47
CA ILE A 104 9.92 -5.44 -8.39
C ILE A 104 9.99 -3.96 -7.99
N LEU A 105 9.72 -3.65 -6.72
CA LEU A 105 9.81 -2.28 -6.22
C LEU A 105 11.23 -1.73 -6.36
N ASN A 106 12.25 -2.50 -6.02
CA ASN A 106 13.65 -2.07 -6.12
C ASN A 106 14.05 -1.71 -7.56
N THR A 107 13.62 -2.51 -8.55
CA THR A 107 13.86 -2.24 -9.98
C THR A 107 13.30 -0.89 -10.42
N ILE A 108 12.14 -0.50 -9.88
CA ILE A 108 11.51 0.79 -10.18
C ILE A 108 12.22 1.92 -9.46
N ILE A 109 12.50 1.75 -8.17
CA ILE A 109 13.12 2.77 -7.31
C ILE A 109 14.54 3.12 -7.78
N ILE A 110 15.31 2.16 -8.29
CA ILE A 110 16.62 2.43 -8.92
C ILE A 110 16.51 3.43 -10.10
N GLN A 111 15.38 3.43 -10.82
CA GLN A 111 15.19 4.29 -12.00
C GLN A 111 14.70 5.69 -11.63
N ILE A 112 13.78 5.81 -10.65
CA ILE A 112 13.11 7.08 -10.35
C ILE A 112 13.64 7.78 -9.08
N GLY A 113 14.45 7.07 -8.28
CA GLY A 113 14.91 7.53 -6.98
C GLY A 113 13.91 7.25 -5.85
N GLY A 114 14.41 7.23 -4.61
CA GLY A 114 13.63 6.95 -3.42
C GLY A 114 14.28 5.89 -2.54
N GLU A 115 13.49 5.33 -1.63
CA GLU A 115 13.92 4.30 -0.68
C GLU A 115 13.03 3.07 -0.82
N VAL A 116 13.62 1.88 -0.68
CA VAL A 116 12.88 0.60 -0.74
C VAL A 116 13.36 -0.34 0.36
N GLY A 117 12.44 -1.09 0.95
CA GLY A 117 12.74 -2.05 2.00
C GLY A 117 11.66 -3.13 2.17
N GLY A 118 11.89 -4.02 3.14
CA GLY A 118 10.99 -5.12 3.48
C GLY A 118 11.48 -6.49 2.99
N HIS A 119 10.52 -7.37 2.71
CA HIS A 119 10.75 -8.78 2.39
C HIS A 119 10.05 -9.19 1.09
N GLU A 120 10.35 -10.40 0.62
CA GLU A 120 9.89 -10.99 -0.65
C GLU A 120 8.40 -10.80 -0.92
N PHE A 121 7.52 -11.00 0.06
CA PHE A 121 6.06 -10.88 -0.09
C PHE A 121 5.45 -9.64 0.60
N ALA A 122 6.29 -8.83 1.24
CA ALA A 122 5.86 -7.73 2.09
C ALA A 122 6.91 -6.62 2.07
N ALA A 123 6.75 -5.68 1.13
CA ALA A 123 7.70 -4.61 0.89
C ALA A 123 7.07 -3.24 1.02
N GLY A 124 7.91 -2.21 1.02
CA GLY A 124 7.47 -0.83 0.99
C GLY A 124 8.52 0.05 0.32
N ALA A 125 8.09 1.21 -0.12
CA ALA A 125 8.95 2.22 -0.70
C ALA A 125 8.50 3.62 -0.30
N VAL A 126 9.41 4.59 -0.43
CA VAL A 126 9.13 6.01 -0.27
C VAL A 126 9.68 6.74 -1.48
N ILE A 127 8.84 7.55 -2.13
CA ILE A 127 9.19 8.35 -3.31
C ILE A 127 8.76 9.80 -3.12
N ASN A 128 9.32 10.70 -3.92
CA ASN A 128 8.80 12.07 -4.03
C ASN A 128 7.47 12.07 -4.81
N LYS A 129 6.54 12.95 -4.45
CA LYS A 129 5.23 13.09 -5.12
C LYS A 129 5.36 13.39 -6.61
N GLU A 130 6.38 14.15 -7.02
CA GLU A 130 6.67 14.44 -8.43
C GLU A 130 6.89 13.17 -9.29
N LYS A 131 7.24 12.03 -8.67
CA LYS A 131 7.48 10.75 -9.34
C LYS A 131 6.28 9.81 -9.30
N GLU A 132 5.15 10.24 -8.76
CA GLU A 132 3.97 9.40 -8.54
C GLU A 132 3.48 8.72 -9.83
N GLN A 133 3.29 9.51 -10.89
CA GLN A 133 2.80 8.97 -12.17
C GLN A 133 3.82 8.08 -12.86
N ASP A 134 5.11 8.45 -12.82
CA ASP A 134 6.20 7.64 -13.34
C ASP A 134 6.28 6.29 -12.64
N PHE A 135 6.16 6.29 -11.30
CA PHE A 135 6.13 5.09 -10.48
C PHE A 135 4.96 4.18 -10.86
N ILE A 136 3.74 4.71 -10.94
CA ILE A 136 2.54 3.92 -11.30
C ILE A 136 2.70 3.31 -12.70
N ASN A 137 3.19 4.07 -13.68
CA ASN A 137 3.39 3.60 -15.05
C ASN A 137 4.45 2.48 -15.12
N LEU A 138 5.60 2.67 -14.48
CA LEU A 138 6.66 1.66 -14.41
C LEU A 138 6.21 0.41 -13.66
N LEU A 139 5.47 0.58 -12.56
CA LEU A 139 4.94 -0.52 -11.78
C LEU A 139 3.97 -1.37 -12.60
N LYS A 140 2.99 -0.74 -13.26
CA LYS A 140 2.05 -1.45 -14.15
C LYS A 140 2.79 -2.23 -15.23
N LYS A 141 3.74 -1.60 -15.91
CA LYS A 141 4.55 -2.24 -16.95
C LYS A 141 5.29 -3.48 -16.43
N ASN A 142 5.97 -3.39 -15.28
CA ASN A 142 6.69 -4.53 -14.71
C ASN A 142 5.73 -5.64 -14.29
N LEU A 143 4.59 -5.26 -13.67
CA LEU A 143 3.60 -6.22 -13.22
C LEU A 143 2.92 -6.96 -14.37
N GLU A 144 2.68 -6.31 -15.51
CA GLU A 144 2.08 -6.89 -16.72
C GLU A 144 3.06 -7.77 -17.52
N ILE A 145 4.32 -7.34 -17.69
CA ILE A 145 5.32 -8.09 -18.47
C ILE A 145 5.60 -9.47 -17.86
N GLU A 146 5.68 -9.54 -16.53
CA GLU A 146 6.01 -10.80 -15.85
C GLU A 146 4.88 -11.83 -15.88
N VAL A 147 3.64 -11.41 -16.12
CA VAL A 147 2.49 -12.33 -16.27
C VAL A 147 2.53 -13.06 -17.62
N VAL A 148 3.23 -12.52 -18.61
CA VAL A 148 3.37 -13.12 -19.96
C VAL A 148 4.49 -14.15 -20.04
N LYS A 149 5.44 -14.15 -19.09
CA LYS A 149 6.59 -15.05 -19.07
C LYS A 149 6.37 -16.37 -18.32
N VAL A 150 5.14 -16.63 -17.86
CA VAL A 150 4.75 -17.87 -17.17
C VAL A 150 4.04 -18.81 -18.13
#